data_AF-A0A7W5NFR6-F1
#
_entry.id   AF-A0A7W5NFR6-F1
#
_cell.length_a   1.000
_cell.length_b   1.000
_cell.length_c   1.000
_cell.angle_alpha   90.00
_cell.angle_beta   90.00
_cell.angle_gamma   90.00
#
_symmetry.space_group_name_H-M   'P 1'
#
loop_
_entity.id
_entity.type
_entity.pdbx_description
1 polymer ?
#
loop_
_entity_poly.entity_id
_entity_poly.type
_entity_poly.pdbx_seq_one_letter_code
_entity_poly.pdbx_strand_id
1 'polypeptide(L)'
;MLRTTQIALASAAFALLAACGGGSSGDNNSSATPPSGTKLQVVAFGTSLTDAGTYSEQITPGFGGGRFTTNPGEVWAQKVSEYFGNTLSPAFEGGFGLPLTATGGLDYAQGGALVFTGGVSNTSAAIPAASEQPITWQLQQYLAQHGSFNANQLVLVEGGANEILGLVDNSAAGLTAFGKALAASSYATLVSNTTVQQQVVASLVQQGFSTAQATALVPAAVLLQVVKADTNAATDFASIMPILEAATELSNLVNTQIAGTPKVAVVTVPDIGKTPAALAVDAAAKVTPGSTGAPDQALSLITAAYNLTLIQGLSTSIAAKKVVLVDTFSWLDSSIANAASLGFSTTNTGTACNLTLMQQNATNYALAHPSVLGLPSGTSQTVINAAAAVYGAQFASSLFCSPQTLTSADAPTTYMFADLVHPTTALHAQFAAYVETQLAAAGIGKAP
;
A
#
# COMPACT_ATOMS: atom_id res chain seq x y z
N MET A 1 -46.98 -13.61 -7.12
CA MET A 1 -46.91 -13.45 -5.66
C MET A 1 -45.57 -12.84 -5.32
N LEU A 2 -45.57 -11.54 -5.03
CA LEU A 2 -44.38 -10.76 -4.65
C LEU A 2 -43.97 -11.11 -3.22
N ARG A 3 -42.68 -11.26 -2.98
CA ARG A 3 -42.08 -11.05 -1.65
C ARG A 3 -40.79 -10.24 -1.80
N THR A 4 -40.95 -8.96 -1.50
CA THR A 4 -39.96 -7.95 -1.13
C THR A 4 -39.23 -8.37 0.13
N THR A 5 -37.91 -8.17 0.19
CA THR A 5 -37.18 -8.10 1.47
C THR A 5 -36.12 -7.02 1.39
N GLN A 6 -36.03 -6.28 2.49
CA GLN A 6 -35.49 -4.94 2.65
C GLN A 6 -33.96 -4.94 2.79
N ILE A 7 -33.29 -4.00 2.11
CA ILE A 7 -31.92 -3.57 2.43
C ILE A 7 -32.07 -2.32 3.29
N ALA A 8 -31.59 -2.38 4.53
CA ALA A 8 -31.53 -1.23 5.41
C ALA A 8 -30.38 -0.31 5.00
N LEU A 9 -30.76 0.87 4.50
CA LEU A 9 -29.92 2.04 4.35
C LEU A 9 -29.58 2.62 5.73
N ALA A 10 -28.30 2.93 5.95
CA ALA A 10 -27.88 3.93 6.92
C ALA A 10 -26.83 4.82 6.25
N SER A 11 -27.32 5.79 5.49
CA SER A 11 -26.57 6.92 4.94
C SER A 11 -26.86 8.14 5.82
N ALA A 12 -25.83 8.74 6.43
CA ALA A 12 -25.75 10.11 6.94
C ALA A 12 -24.41 10.26 7.68
N ALA A 13 -23.58 11.29 7.55
CA ALA A 13 -23.66 12.52 6.77
C ALA A 13 -22.22 13.06 6.59
N PHE A 14 -21.79 13.33 5.35
CA PHE A 14 -20.60 14.14 5.09
C PHE A 14 -21.01 15.61 5.11
N ALA A 15 -20.65 16.33 6.17
CA ALA A 15 -20.68 17.78 6.16
C ALA A 15 -19.30 18.28 5.71
N LEU A 16 -19.27 18.90 4.53
CA LEU A 16 -18.16 19.72 4.07
C LEU A 16 -17.85 20.83 5.09
N LEU A 17 -16.61 20.94 5.54
CA LEU A 17 -16.06 22.23 5.96
C LEU A 17 -14.97 22.65 4.97
N ALA A 18 -15.40 23.45 4.01
CA ALA A 18 -14.53 24.47 3.43
C ALA A 18 -14.41 25.62 4.44
N ALA A 19 -13.19 25.95 4.84
CA ALA A 19 -12.90 27.22 5.50
C ALA A 19 -11.61 27.81 4.94
N CYS A 20 -11.76 28.58 3.85
CA CYS A 20 -10.89 29.71 3.60
C CYS A 20 -11.27 30.84 4.57
N GLY A 21 -10.32 31.37 5.33
CA GLY A 21 -10.51 32.56 6.15
C GLY A 21 -9.19 33.03 6.76
N GLY A 22 -8.59 34.06 6.17
CA GLY A 22 -7.28 34.58 6.52
C GLY A 22 -7.23 35.49 7.76
N GLY A 23 -6.02 35.58 8.32
CA GLY A 23 -5.38 36.80 8.81
C GLY A 23 -6.02 37.59 9.96
N SER A 24 -5.61 37.31 11.19
CA SER A 24 -5.18 38.35 12.14
C SER A 24 -4.44 37.77 13.33
N SER A 25 -3.32 38.42 13.66
CA SER A 25 -2.42 38.15 14.77
C SER A 25 -3.14 38.15 16.12
N GLY A 26 -2.82 37.16 16.95
CA GLY A 26 -3.28 37.08 18.34
C GLY A 26 -2.74 35.81 18.99
N ASP A 27 -1.59 35.93 19.65
CA ASP A 27 -1.03 34.89 20.51
C ASP A 27 -2.04 34.50 21.59
N ASN A 28 -2.63 33.32 21.45
CA ASN A 28 -3.31 32.62 22.54
C ASN A 28 -3.00 31.13 22.40
N ASN A 29 -2.07 30.69 23.23
CA ASN A 29 -1.66 29.29 23.40
C ASN A 29 -2.76 28.51 24.12
N SER A 30 -3.91 28.32 23.48
CA SER A 30 -4.84 27.24 23.80
C SER A 30 -4.36 26.01 23.05
N SER A 31 -3.73 25.06 23.76
CA SER A 31 -3.45 23.74 23.20
C SER A 31 -4.78 23.08 22.84
N ALA A 32 -5.23 23.24 21.60
CA ALA A 32 -6.45 22.61 21.12
C ALA A 32 -6.33 21.10 21.35
N THR A 33 -7.31 20.52 22.01
CA THR A 33 -7.38 19.06 22.18
C THR A 33 -7.36 18.42 20.79
N PRO A 34 -6.50 17.41 20.53
CA PRO A 34 -6.47 16.77 19.23
C PRO A 34 -7.85 16.19 18.87
N PRO A 35 -8.19 16.05 17.58
CA PRO A 35 -9.48 15.48 17.15
C PRO A 35 -9.80 14.14 17.81
N SER A 36 -8.79 13.29 18.00
CA SER A 36 -8.91 12.01 18.71
C SER A 36 -9.31 12.12 20.20
N GLY A 37 -9.23 13.31 20.80
CA GLY A 37 -9.36 13.51 22.23
C GLY A 37 -8.17 13.01 23.07
N THR A 38 -7.15 12.39 22.46
CA THR A 38 -5.95 11.87 23.14
C THR A 38 -4.70 12.13 22.31
N LYS A 39 -3.65 12.69 22.90
CA LYS A 39 -2.38 12.85 22.20
C LYS A 39 -1.57 11.54 22.21
N LEU A 40 -1.23 11.02 21.03
CA LEU A 40 -0.36 9.83 20.87
C LEU A 40 0.73 10.11 19.84
N GLN A 41 1.98 9.82 20.18
CA GLN A 41 3.09 9.90 19.22
C GLN A 41 2.96 8.77 18.20
N VAL A 42 2.81 9.11 16.92
CA VAL A 42 2.70 8.12 15.85
C VAL A 42 4.09 7.74 15.36
N VAL A 43 4.33 6.44 15.24
CA VAL A 43 5.50 5.83 14.60
C VAL A 43 4.98 4.97 13.46
N ALA A 44 5.57 5.06 12.28
CA ALA A 44 5.11 4.33 11.11
C ALA A 44 6.23 3.50 10.48
N PHE A 45 5.88 2.29 10.03
CA PHE A 45 6.73 1.36 9.30
C PHE A 45 5.97 0.86 8.08
N GLY A 46 6.65 0.73 6.95
CA GLY A 46 6.04 0.16 5.76
C GLY A 46 6.68 0.60 4.46
N THR A 47 5.82 0.81 3.47
CA THR A 47 6.17 0.96 2.06
C THR A 47 5.81 2.35 1.55
N SER A 48 5.67 2.50 0.23
CA SER A 48 5.26 3.75 -0.43
C SER A 48 3.88 4.24 0.01
N LEU A 49 2.98 3.35 0.44
CA LEU A 49 1.65 3.75 0.91
C LEU A 49 1.71 4.60 2.20
N THR A 50 2.79 4.45 2.97
CA THR A 50 2.98 5.06 4.29
C THR A 50 4.04 6.15 4.30
N ASP A 51 4.99 6.11 3.36
CA ASP A 51 6.15 7.01 3.25
C ASP A 51 5.79 8.50 3.16
N ALA A 52 6.10 9.25 4.21
CA ALA A 52 5.88 10.68 4.38
C ALA A 52 6.87 11.58 3.62
N GLY A 53 7.84 11.01 2.90
CA GLY A 53 8.74 11.76 2.02
C GLY A 53 10.23 11.41 2.15
N THR A 54 10.60 10.14 2.33
CA THR A 54 11.99 9.67 2.40
C THR A 54 12.84 10.21 1.24
N TYR A 55 12.26 10.34 0.05
CA TYR A 55 12.95 10.79 -1.15
C TYR A 55 12.77 12.29 -1.46
N SER A 56 12.05 13.03 -0.61
CA SER A 56 11.66 14.42 -0.87
C SER A 56 12.85 15.36 -1.04
N GLU A 57 13.94 15.17 -0.29
CA GLU A 57 15.13 16.04 -0.37
C GLU A 57 15.63 16.18 -1.82
N GLN A 58 15.65 15.07 -2.57
CA GLN A 58 16.12 15.06 -3.95
C GLN A 58 14.99 15.30 -4.96
N ILE A 59 13.78 14.81 -4.69
CA ILE A 59 12.69 14.82 -5.68
C ILE A 59 11.92 16.14 -5.68
N THR A 60 11.62 16.73 -4.51
CA THR A 60 10.79 17.92 -4.41
C THR A 60 11.36 19.13 -5.17
N PRO A 61 12.66 19.47 -5.09
CA PRO A 61 13.21 20.65 -5.78
C PRO A 61 13.08 20.61 -7.31
N GLY A 62 13.12 19.42 -7.92
CA GLY A 62 13.06 19.24 -9.37
C GLY A 62 11.66 18.98 -9.91
N PHE A 63 10.83 18.26 -9.15
CA PHE A 63 9.54 17.74 -9.64
C PHE A 63 8.34 18.35 -8.92
N GLY A 64 8.50 18.85 -7.69
CA GLY A 64 7.39 19.17 -6.79
C GLY A 64 6.68 17.93 -6.24
N GLY A 65 7.29 16.74 -6.43
CA GLY A 65 6.84 15.46 -5.87
C GLY A 65 7.49 15.14 -4.52
N GLY A 66 7.66 13.86 -4.23
CA GLY A 66 8.37 13.37 -3.03
C GLY A 66 7.59 12.36 -2.19
N ARG A 67 6.27 12.26 -2.39
CA ARG A 67 5.42 11.20 -1.83
C ARG A 67 4.72 10.44 -2.94
N PHE A 68 4.36 9.19 -2.66
CA PHE A 68 3.64 8.32 -3.59
C PHE A 68 2.14 8.60 -3.57
N THR A 69 1.78 9.83 -3.95
CA THR A 69 0.40 10.28 -4.11
C THR A 69 0.36 11.52 -5.02
N THR A 70 -0.78 12.18 -5.15
CA THR A 70 -0.87 13.48 -5.82
C THR A 70 -0.28 14.59 -4.91
N ASN A 71 0.97 14.98 -5.16
CA ASN A 71 1.66 16.02 -4.38
C ASN A 71 1.05 17.43 -4.63
N PRO A 72 1.05 18.34 -3.63
CA PRO A 72 1.71 18.24 -2.31
C PRO A 72 0.89 17.50 -1.24
N GLY A 73 -0.09 16.70 -1.64
CA GLY A 73 -0.92 15.91 -0.73
C GLY A 73 -0.14 14.98 0.19
N GLU A 74 -0.85 14.49 1.21
CA GLU A 74 -0.30 13.61 2.24
C GLU A 74 -0.80 12.19 2.08
N VAL A 75 0.01 11.26 2.58
CA VAL A 75 -0.35 9.85 2.75
C VAL A 75 -1.14 9.65 4.05
N TRP A 76 -1.80 8.50 4.17
CA TRP A 76 -2.75 8.22 5.25
C TRP A 76 -2.12 8.30 6.64
N ALA A 77 -0.87 7.85 6.80
CA ALA A 77 -0.19 7.81 8.10
C ALA A 77 0.08 9.21 8.66
N GLN A 78 0.34 10.19 7.78
CA GLN A 78 0.46 11.59 8.19
C GLN A 78 -0.86 12.10 8.76
N LYS A 79 -1.98 11.82 8.09
CA LYS A 79 -3.33 12.23 8.52
C LYS A 79 -3.74 11.57 9.84
N VAL A 80 -3.44 10.29 10.03
CA VAL A 80 -3.64 9.62 11.32
C VAL A 80 -2.78 10.27 12.42
N SER A 81 -1.54 10.70 12.12
CA SER A 81 -0.71 11.42 13.09
C SER A 81 -1.31 12.77 13.49
N GLU A 82 -1.84 13.52 12.52
CA GLU A 82 -2.55 14.78 12.77
C GLU A 82 -3.78 14.58 13.65
N TYR A 83 -4.54 13.51 13.41
CA TYR A 83 -5.70 13.12 14.21
C TYR A 83 -5.34 12.94 15.70
N PHE A 84 -4.15 12.40 15.99
CA PHE A 84 -3.61 12.24 17.35
C PHE A 84 -2.76 13.44 17.83
N GLY A 85 -2.77 14.56 17.12
CA GLY A 85 -2.15 15.82 17.53
C GLY A 85 -0.64 15.90 17.33
N ASN A 86 -0.12 15.21 16.32
CA ASN A 86 1.29 15.26 15.93
C ASN A 86 1.43 15.49 14.41
N THR A 87 2.66 15.74 13.98
CA THR A 87 3.07 15.69 12.58
C THR A 87 3.90 14.45 12.36
N LEU A 88 3.76 13.79 11.22
CA LEU A 88 4.61 12.66 10.84
C LEU A 88 5.54 13.08 9.70
N SER A 89 6.85 12.95 9.94
CA SER A 89 7.93 13.26 9.01
C SER A 89 8.84 12.03 8.85
N PRO A 90 9.53 11.88 7.71
CA PRO A 90 10.45 10.78 7.48
C PRO A 90 11.50 10.75 8.58
N ALA A 91 11.84 9.56 9.08
CA ALA A 91 12.91 9.32 10.05
C ALA A 91 14.29 9.33 9.37
N PHE A 92 14.31 9.01 8.08
CA PHE A 92 15.48 9.09 7.21
C PHE A 92 15.10 9.74 5.89
N GLU A 93 15.97 10.58 5.37
CA GLU A 93 15.89 11.09 4.00
C GLU A 93 17.15 10.70 3.21
N GLY A 94 17.02 10.50 1.91
CA GLY A 94 18.13 10.16 1.02
C GLY A 94 17.66 9.46 -0.25
N GLY A 95 18.53 8.64 -0.87
CA GLY A 95 18.23 8.06 -2.18
C GLY A 95 18.52 9.03 -3.32
N PHE A 96 18.41 8.55 -4.56
CA PHE A 96 18.55 9.35 -5.79
C PHE A 96 19.82 10.23 -5.87
N GLY A 97 20.93 9.72 -5.35
CA GLY A 97 22.25 10.37 -5.32
C GLY A 97 22.70 10.75 -3.92
N LEU A 98 21.82 10.65 -2.91
CA LEU A 98 22.12 11.00 -1.53
C LEU A 98 22.25 9.74 -0.65
N PRO A 99 23.14 9.75 0.36
CA PRO A 99 23.11 8.74 1.43
C PRO A 99 21.84 8.90 2.26
N LEU A 100 21.40 7.83 2.92
CA LEU A 100 20.34 7.92 3.91
C LEU A 100 20.86 8.58 5.19
N THR A 101 20.23 9.67 5.58
CA THR A 101 20.58 10.47 6.76
C THR A 101 19.38 10.53 7.71
N ALA A 102 19.63 10.30 9.00
CA ALA A 102 18.58 10.41 10.01
C ALA A 102 18.18 11.89 10.20
N THR A 103 16.88 12.15 10.19
CA THR A 103 16.28 13.50 10.28
C THR A 103 15.55 13.73 11.62
N GLY A 104 15.35 12.67 12.41
CA GLY A 104 14.66 12.71 13.70
C GLY A 104 13.13 12.57 13.61
N GLY A 105 12.58 12.33 12.41
CA GLY A 105 11.18 11.94 12.23
C GLY A 105 10.87 10.53 12.75
N LEU A 106 9.61 10.13 12.61
CA LEU A 106 9.11 8.84 13.13
C LEU A 106 8.39 8.00 12.07
N ASP A 107 8.43 8.42 10.82
CA ASP A 107 8.06 7.57 9.70
C ASP A 107 9.29 6.90 9.12
N TYR A 108 9.41 5.61 9.37
CA TYR A 108 10.49 4.81 8.82
C TYR A 108 10.13 4.16 7.49
N ALA A 109 8.88 4.31 7.02
CA ALA A 109 8.42 3.72 5.78
C ALA A 109 9.20 4.28 4.58
N GLN A 110 9.54 3.40 3.63
CA GLN A 110 10.22 3.79 2.40
C GLN A 110 9.50 3.21 1.20
N GLY A 111 9.27 4.03 0.18
CA GLY A 111 8.79 3.56 -1.10
C GLY A 111 9.67 2.45 -1.68
N GLY A 112 9.04 1.38 -2.15
CA GLY A 112 9.71 0.17 -2.68
C GLY A 112 10.13 -0.86 -1.62
N ALA A 113 10.01 -0.56 -0.33
CA ALA A 113 10.38 -1.51 0.73
C ALA A 113 9.61 -2.84 0.63
N LEU A 114 10.34 -3.94 0.75
CA LEU A 114 9.78 -5.26 1.04
C LEU A 114 9.73 -5.46 2.57
N VAL A 115 9.11 -6.54 3.04
CA VAL A 115 9.03 -6.86 4.47
C VAL A 115 10.41 -7.14 5.05
N PHE A 116 11.21 -7.99 4.41
CA PHE A 116 12.46 -8.49 5.01
C PHE A 116 13.67 -8.64 4.09
N THR A 117 13.52 -8.37 2.78
CA THR A 117 14.61 -8.45 1.80
C THR A 117 14.75 -7.13 1.02
N GLY A 118 15.77 -7.03 0.17
CA GLY A 118 16.01 -5.82 -0.63
C GLY A 118 16.78 -4.74 0.14
N GLY A 119 16.61 -3.49 -0.28
CA GLY A 119 17.37 -2.35 0.19
C GLY A 119 18.83 -2.33 -0.31
N VAL A 120 19.52 -1.23 -0.03
CA VAL A 120 20.95 -1.08 -0.33
C VAL A 120 21.83 -1.59 0.80
N SER A 121 22.99 -2.15 0.45
CA SER A 121 23.97 -2.68 1.41
C SER A 121 24.76 -1.60 2.16
N ASN A 122 24.88 -0.39 1.60
CA ASN A 122 25.56 0.73 2.22
C ASN A 122 24.69 1.99 2.17
N THR A 123 24.09 2.32 3.30
CA THR A 123 23.21 3.49 3.46
C THR A 123 23.97 4.80 3.63
N SER A 124 25.28 4.76 3.91
CA SER A 124 26.12 5.94 4.15
C SER A 124 26.83 6.47 2.90
N ALA A 125 26.69 5.80 1.75
CA ALA A 125 27.18 6.26 0.46
C ALA A 125 26.04 6.80 -0.41
N ALA A 126 26.37 7.55 -1.47
CA ALA A 126 25.39 7.99 -2.45
C ALA A 126 24.64 6.79 -3.05
N ILE A 127 23.30 6.81 -2.98
CA ILE A 127 22.44 5.72 -3.45
C ILE A 127 21.85 6.13 -4.81
N PRO A 128 22.13 5.43 -5.92
CA PRO A 128 21.71 5.90 -7.25
C PRO A 128 20.19 6.00 -7.49
N ALA A 129 19.40 5.25 -6.74
CA ALA A 129 17.95 5.14 -6.90
C ALA A 129 17.23 5.27 -5.54
N ALA A 130 15.97 4.84 -5.46
CA ALA A 130 15.29 4.65 -4.18
C ALA A 130 16.10 3.70 -3.29
N SER A 131 16.10 3.95 -1.97
CA SER A 131 16.87 3.15 -1.01
C SER A 131 16.18 1.86 -0.60
N GLU A 132 14.84 1.85 -0.65
CA GLU A 132 13.97 0.67 -0.54
C GLU A 132 14.29 -0.24 0.65
N GLN A 133 14.69 0.34 1.79
CA GLN A 133 15.10 -0.45 2.95
C GLN A 133 13.92 -1.24 3.52
N PRO A 134 14.09 -2.56 3.77
CA PRO A 134 12.98 -3.41 4.22
C PRO A 134 12.47 -3.05 5.61
N ILE A 135 11.25 -3.47 5.94
CA ILE A 135 10.64 -3.24 7.26
C ILE A 135 11.53 -3.80 8.40
N THR A 136 12.24 -4.92 8.18
CA THR A 136 13.24 -5.43 9.12
C THR A 136 14.33 -4.40 9.44
N TRP A 137 14.87 -3.72 8.42
CA TRP A 137 15.85 -2.65 8.58
C TRP A 137 15.22 -1.43 9.28
N GLN A 138 14.02 -1.04 8.88
CA GLN A 138 13.30 0.10 9.44
C GLN A 138 13.09 -0.07 10.96
N LEU A 139 12.62 -1.24 11.38
CA LEU A 139 12.43 -1.57 12.80
C LEU A 139 13.77 -1.64 13.55
N GLN A 140 14.80 -2.23 12.93
CA GLN A 140 16.14 -2.26 13.51
C GLN A 140 16.67 -0.84 13.78
N GLN A 141 16.48 0.10 12.85
CA GLN A 141 16.90 1.49 13.06
C GLN A 141 16.12 2.16 14.18
N TYR A 142 14.79 1.96 14.23
CA TYR A 142 13.99 2.50 15.33
C TYR A 142 14.48 2.01 16.69
N LEU A 143 14.71 0.70 16.84
CA LEU A 143 15.19 0.12 18.10
C LEU A 143 16.62 0.59 18.43
N ALA A 144 17.49 0.78 17.44
CA ALA A 144 18.83 1.34 17.66
C ALA A 144 18.79 2.80 18.15
N GLN A 145 17.85 3.61 17.63
CA GLN A 145 17.72 5.02 17.98
C GLN A 145 16.95 5.26 19.29
N HIS A 146 15.97 4.41 19.61
CA HIS A 146 15.01 4.65 20.69
C HIS A 146 15.00 3.57 21.78
N GLY A 147 15.64 2.43 21.57
CA GLY A 147 15.70 1.30 22.49
C GLY A 147 14.42 0.47 22.58
N SER A 148 13.27 1.12 22.82
CA SER A 148 11.97 0.43 22.96
C SER A 148 10.78 1.35 22.65
N PHE A 149 9.63 0.74 22.31
CA PHE A 149 8.35 1.44 22.25
C PHE A 149 7.81 1.81 23.64
N ASN A 150 7.03 2.89 23.73
CA ASN A 150 6.40 3.35 24.97
C ASN A 150 4.86 3.41 24.87
N ALA A 151 4.19 3.58 26.01
CA ALA A 151 2.73 3.46 26.11
C ALA A 151 1.95 4.65 25.51
N ASN A 152 2.64 5.76 25.24
CA ASN A 152 2.06 6.96 24.62
C ASN A 152 2.23 6.96 23.09
N GLN A 153 2.60 5.82 22.51
CA GLN A 153 2.77 5.66 21.07
C GLN A 153 1.63 4.87 20.43
N LEU A 154 1.32 5.25 19.19
CA LEU A 154 0.60 4.46 18.22
C LEU A 154 1.57 4.05 17.12
N VAL A 155 1.74 2.75 16.90
CA VAL A 155 2.56 2.20 15.83
C VAL A 155 1.67 1.76 14.68
N LEU A 156 1.92 2.31 13.50
CA LEU A 156 1.27 1.97 12.24
C LEU A 156 2.18 1.05 11.43
N VAL A 157 1.65 -0.07 10.96
CA VAL A 157 2.43 -1.07 10.21
C VAL A 157 1.65 -1.53 8.98
N GLU A 158 2.28 -1.47 7.83
CA GLU A 158 1.84 -2.13 6.59
C GLU A 158 3.03 -2.67 5.81
N GLY A 159 2.82 -3.72 5.03
CA GLY A 159 3.87 -4.34 4.22
C GLY A 159 3.34 -5.52 3.42
N GLY A 160 4.08 -5.94 2.38
CA GLY A 160 3.71 -7.07 1.51
C GLY A 160 3.25 -6.69 0.11
N ALA A 161 2.85 -5.42 -0.10
CA ALA A 161 2.34 -4.97 -1.40
C ALA A 161 3.40 -5.11 -2.51
N ASN A 162 4.65 -4.75 -2.21
CA ASN A 162 5.75 -4.81 -3.18
C ASN A 162 6.14 -6.25 -3.54
N GLU A 163 6.03 -7.21 -2.62
CA GLU A 163 6.21 -8.63 -2.92
C GLU A 163 5.18 -9.14 -3.95
N ILE A 164 3.93 -8.69 -3.83
CA ILE A 164 2.86 -9.06 -4.77
C ILE A 164 3.05 -8.32 -6.10
N LEU A 165 3.41 -7.03 -6.06
CA LEU A 165 3.67 -6.24 -7.27
C LEU A 165 4.87 -6.77 -8.06
N GLY A 166 5.83 -7.43 -7.42
CA GLY A 166 6.90 -8.15 -8.13
C GLY A 166 6.39 -9.22 -9.11
N LEU A 167 5.12 -9.67 -8.99
CA LEU A 167 4.51 -10.60 -9.95
C LEU A 167 4.12 -9.94 -11.27
N VAL A 168 3.93 -8.61 -11.31
CA VAL A 168 3.58 -7.86 -12.52
C VAL A 168 4.82 -7.41 -13.30
N ASP A 169 6.00 -7.46 -12.66
CA ASP A 169 7.29 -7.22 -13.31
C ASP A 169 7.62 -8.27 -14.37
N ASN A 170 8.66 -7.99 -15.17
CA ASN A 170 9.17 -8.91 -16.19
C ASN A 170 8.06 -9.45 -17.11
N SER A 171 7.15 -8.57 -17.53
CA SER A 171 5.98 -8.92 -18.36
C SER A 171 5.07 -9.95 -17.68
N ALA A 172 4.83 -9.81 -16.38
CA ALA A 172 3.96 -10.68 -15.58
C ALA A 172 4.35 -12.18 -15.61
N ALA A 173 5.65 -12.47 -15.71
CA ALA A 173 6.16 -13.85 -15.73
C ALA A 173 5.79 -14.62 -14.45
N GLY A 174 5.81 -13.95 -13.28
CA GLY A 174 5.43 -14.53 -11.99
C GLY A 174 3.95 -14.93 -11.94
N LEU A 175 3.05 -14.07 -12.43
CA LEU A 175 1.61 -14.40 -12.55
C LEU A 175 1.37 -15.57 -13.52
N THR A 176 2.10 -15.60 -14.64
CA THR A 176 2.01 -16.71 -15.61
C THR A 176 2.44 -18.04 -14.98
N ALA A 177 3.51 -18.04 -14.17
CA ALA A 177 3.95 -19.22 -13.45
C ALA A 177 2.92 -19.67 -12.40
N PHE A 178 2.38 -18.73 -11.63
CA PHE A 178 1.33 -19.02 -10.65
C PHE A 178 0.08 -19.63 -11.30
N GLY A 179 -0.39 -19.05 -12.41
CA GLY A 179 -1.57 -19.56 -13.12
C GLY A 179 -1.38 -21.00 -13.61
N LYS A 180 -0.18 -21.36 -14.09
CA LYS A 180 0.16 -22.73 -14.50
C LYS A 180 0.14 -23.69 -13.31
N ALA A 181 0.75 -23.31 -12.19
CA ALA A 181 0.77 -24.11 -10.97
C ALA A 181 -0.65 -24.34 -10.42
N LEU A 182 -1.45 -23.26 -10.36
CA LEU A 182 -2.83 -23.32 -9.90
C LEU A 182 -3.68 -24.24 -10.78
N ALA A 183 -3.53 -24.16 -12.10
CA ALA A 183 -4.25 -25.01 -13.05
C ALA A 183 -3.83 -26.49 -13.00
N ALA A 184 -2.57 -26.78 -12.66
CA ALA A 184 -2.07 -28.14 -12.47
C ALA A 184 -2.50 -28.76 -11.13
N SER A 185 -2.95 -27.93 -10.18
CA SER A 185 -3.34 -28.34 -8.83
C SER A 185 -4.81 -28.79 -8.73
N SER A 186 -5.23 -29.21 -7.53
CA SER A 186 -6.63 -29.53 -7.20
C SER A 186 -7.51 -28.31 -6.92
N TYR A 187 -6.97 -27.08 -7.04
CA TYR A 187 -7.64 -25.83 -6.63
C TYR A 187 -9.06 -25.68 -7.22
N ALA A 188 -9.21 -25.80 -8.54
CA ALA A 188 -10.51 -25.59 -9.20
C ALA A 188 -11.60 -26.58 -8.71
N THR A 189 -11.20 -27.82 -8.42
CA THR A 189 -12.10 -28.84 -7.86
C THR A 189 -12.44 -28.55 -6.40
N LEU A 190 -11.47 -28.12 -5.58
CA LEU A 190 -11.70 -27.86 -4.17
C LEU A 190 -12.51 -26.59 -3.93
N VAL A 191 -12.20 -25.50 -4.64
CA VAL A 191 -12.86 -24.20 -4.44
C VAL A 191 -14.35 -24.22 -4.84
N SER A 192 -14.74 -25.11 -5.75
CA SER A 192 -16.14 -25.31 -6.18
C SER A 192 -16.90 -26.36 -5.37
N ASN A 193 -16.23 -27.10 -4.48
CA ASN A 193 -16.86 -28.17 -3.69
C ASN A 193 -17.57 -27.59 -2.45
N THR A 194 -18.90 -27.67 -2.40
CA THR A 194 -19.71 -27.10 -1.32
C THR A 194 -19.38 -27.63 0.07
N THR A 195 -19.00 -28.90 0.20
CA THR A 195 -18.55 -29.48 1.48
C THR A 195 -17.24 -28.86 1.93
N VAL A 196 -16.28 -28.69 1.01
CA VAL A 196 -15.00 -28.02 1.30
C VAL A 196 -15.24 -26.57 1.69
N GLN A 197 -16.09 -25.85 0.96
CA GLN A 197 -16.46 -24.46 1.29
C GLN A 197 -17.04 -24.37 2.71
N GLN A 198 -17.99 -25.24 3.08
CA GLN A 198 -18.59 -25.26 4.42
C GLN A 198 -17.57 -25.57 5.52
N GLN A 199 -16.65 -26.50 5.27
CA GLN A 199 -15.57 -26.84 6.21
C GLN A 199 -14.59 -25.67 6.40
N VAL A 200 -14.20 -25.00 5.32
CA VAL A 200 -13.35 -23.82 5.35
C VAL A 200 -14.01 -22.68 6.13
N VAL A 201 -15.29 -22.40 5.83
CA VAL A 201 -16.05 -21.37 6.55
C VAL A 201 -16.12 -21.69 8.04
N ALA A 202 -16.46 -22.92 8.41
CA ALA A 202 -16.51 -23.33 9.81
C ALA A 202 -15.15 -23.18 10.52
N SER A 203 -14.05 -23.55 9.85
CA SER A 203 -12.69 -23.41 10.38
C SER A 203 -12.30 -21.95 10.60
N LEU A 204 -12.60 -21.06 9.64
CA LEU A 204 -12.31 -19.63 9.78
C LEU A 204 -13.19 -18.97 10.85
N VAL A 205 -14.46 -19.36 10.98
CA VAL A 205 -15.31 -18.86 12.07
C VAL A 205 -14.75 -19.24 13.45
N GLN A 206 -14.20 -20.46 13.59
CA GLN A 206 -13.52 -20.86 14.83
C GLN A 206 -12.26 -20.04 15.11
N GLN A 207 -11.63 -19.48 14.08
CA GLN A 207 -10.48 -18.56 14.20
C GLN A 207 -10.90 -17.11 14.49
N GLY A 208 -12.20 -16.83 14.63
CA GLY A 208 -12.72 -15.51 15.01
C GLY A 208 -13.19 -14.64 13.85
N PHE A 209 -13.18 -15.14 12.61
CA PHE A 209 -13.77 -14.43 11.48
C PHE A 209 -15.30 -14.47 11.54
N SER A 210 -15.98 -13.40 11.09
CA SER A 210 -17.43 -13.46 10.88
C SER A 210 -17.77 -14.42 9.73
N THR A 211 -18.99 -14.96 9.70
CA THR A 211 -19.44 -15.84 8.61
C THR A 211 -19.29 -15.20 7.23
N ALA A 212 -19.54 -13.89 7.12
CA ALA A 212 -19.39 -13.16 5.87
C ALA A 212 -17.91 -13.11 5.43
N GLN A 213 -17.00 -12.73 6.33
CA GLN A 213 -15.55 -12.73 6.06
C GLN A 213 -15.05 -14.12 5.72
N ALA A 214 -15.43 -15.13 6.50
CA ALA A 214 -15.05 -16.52 6.29
C ALA A 214 -15.48 -17.03 4.91
N THR A 215 -16.69 -16.65 4.46
CA THR A 215 -17.20 -17.00 3.13
C THR A 215 -16.40 -16.32 2.02
N ALA A 216 -16.09 -15.03 2.17
CA ALA A 216 -15.29 -14.28 1.20
C ALA A 216 -13.86 -14.82 1.08
N LEU A 217 -13.28 -15.33 2.17
CA LEU A 217 -11.92 -15.85 2.24
C LEU A 217 -11.78 -17.31 1.79
N VAL A 218 -12.87 -17.99 1.42
CA VAL A 218 -12.81 -19.39 0.97
C VAL A 218 -11.81 -19.62 -0.17
N PRO A 219 -11.76 -18.82 -1.25
CA PRO A 219 -10.79 -19.01 -2.32
C PRO A 219 -9.34 -18.94 -1.82
N ALA A 220 -9.00 -17.94 -1.01
CA ALA A 220 -7.67 -17.78 -0.42
C ALA A 220 -7.30 -18.95 0.50
N ALA A 221 -8.23 -19.37 1.37
CA ALA A 221 -8.00 -20.49 2.27
C ALA A 221 -7.80 -21.82 1.53
N VAL A 222 -8.54 -22.05 0.43
CA VAL A 222 -8.34 -23.23 -0.43
C VAL A 222 -6.99 -23.17 -1.14
N LEU A 223 -6.57 -21.99 -1.63
CA LEU A 223 -5.23 -21.82 -2.21
C LEU A 223 -4.14 -22.19 -1.19
N LEU A 224 -4.22 -21.67 0.04
CA LEU A 224 -3.25 -22.00 1.09
C LEU A 224 -3.25 -23.50 1.43
N GLN A 225 -4.42 -24.17 1.43
CA GLN A 225 -4.49 -25.62 1.61
C GLN A 225 -3.81 -26.39 0.47
N VAL A 226 -4.02 -25.97 -0.78
CA VAL A 226 -3.38 -26.57 -1.95
C VAL A 226 -1.87 -26.43 -1.88
N VAL A 227 -1.37 -25.22 -1.66
CA VAL A 227 0.07 -24.95 -1.53
C VAL A 227 0.68 -25.77 -0.40
N LYS A 228 0.00 -25.84 0.76
CA LYS A 228 0.49 -26.61 1.92
C LYS A 228 0.48 -28.13 1.70
N ALA A 229 -0.49 -28.65 0.93
CA ALA A 229 -0.60 -30.07 0.65
C ALA A 229 0.39 -30.55 -0.43
N ASP A 230 0.92 -29.62 -1.23
CA ASP A 230 1.88 -29.89 -2.28
C ASP A 230 3.29 -30.08 -1.71
N THR A 231 3.81 -31.31 -1.84
CA THR A 231 5.18 -31.65 -1.39
C THR A 231 6.27 -30.95 -2.19
N ASN A 232 5.96 -30.43 -3.38
CA ASN A 232 6.87 -29.71 -4.26
C ASN A 232 6.54 -28.21 -4.34
N ALA A 233 5.75 -27.67 -3.40
CA ALA A 233 5.29 -26.28 -3.42
C ALA A 233 6.41 -25.24 -3.61
N ALA A 234 7.61 -25.50 -3.07
CA ALA A 234 8.77 -24.63 -3.24
C ALA A 234 9.23 -24.48 -4.71
N THR A 235 8.90 -25.45 -5.56
CA THR A 235 9.16 -25.41 -7.01
C THR A 235 7.89 -25.04 -7.78
N ASP A 236 6.77 -25.69 -7.48
CA ASP A 236 5.54 -25.53 -8.26
C ASP A 236 4.91 -24.15 -8.04
N PHE A 237 4.90 -23.66 -6.80
CA PHE A 237 4.39 -22.33 -6.42
C PHE A 237 5.52 -21.34 -6.10
N ALA A 238 6.72 -21.54 -6.67
CA ALA A 238 7.90 -20.72 -6.40
C ALA A 238 7.66 -19.21 -6.54
N SER A 239 6.78 -18.78 -7.44
CA SER A 239 6.48 -17.36 -7.66
C SER A 239 5.73 -16.69 -6.50
N ILE A 240 5.00 -17.45 -5.67
CA ILE A 240 4.22 -16.89 -4.55
C ILE A 240 4.77 -17.28 -3.16
N MET A 241 5.75 -18.18 -3.09
CA MET A 241 6.35 -18.57 -1.81
C MET A 241 6.97 -17.37 -1.06
N PRO A 242 7.77 -16.48 -1.70
CA PRO A 242 8.31 -15.29 -1.02
C PRO A 242 7.22 -14.35 -0.48
N ILE A 243 6.07 -14.29 -1.14
CA ILE A 243 4.91 -13.47 -0.71
C ILE A 243 4.34 -14.02 0.60
N LEU A 244 4.13 -15.34 0.69
CA LEU A 244 3.61 -15.97 1.91
C LEU A 244 4.63 -15.96 3.06
N GLU A 245 5.92 -16.05 2.74
CA GLU A 245 7.01 -15.86 3.71
C GLU A 245 7.02 -14.42 4.26
N ALA A 246 6.82 -13.41 3.41
CA ALA A 246 6.72 -12.02 3.84
C ALA A 246 5.53 -11.78 4.78
N ALA A 247 4.36 -12.38 4.52
CA ALA A 247 3.21 -12.30 5.42
C ALA A 247 3.53 -12.90 6.80
N THR A 248 4.21 -14.05 6.80
CA THR A 248 4.65 -14.74 8.02
C THR A 248 5.64 -13.88 8.79
N GLU A 249 6.65 -13.33 8.10
CA GLU A 249 7.68 -12.51 8.73
C GLU A 249 7.12 -11.20 9.29
N LEU A 250 6.23 -10.51 8.57
CA LEU A 250 5.60 -9.31 9.09
C LEU A 250 4.80 -9.60 10.36
N SER A 251 4.07 -10.71 10.41
CA SER A 251 3.35 -11.14 11.61
C SER A 251 4.30 -11.43 12.78
N ASN A 252 5.47 -12.03 12.50
CA ASN A 252 6.50 -12.31 13.50
C ASN A 252 7.10 -11.02 14.07
N LEU A 253 7.49 -10.07 13.20
CA LEU A 253 8.01 -8.76 13.62
C LEU A 253 7.02 -8.04 14.53
N VAL A 254 5.76 -7.98 14.12
CA VAL A 254 4.72 -7.34 14.93
C VAL A 254 4.57 -8.04 16.28
N ASN A 255 4.41 -9.37 16.30
CA ASN A 255 4.16 -10.11 17.53
C ASN A 255 5.32 -10.06 18.53
N THR A 256 6.56 -10.02 18.03
CA THR A 256 7.76 -10.20 18.87
C THR A 256 8.47 -8.90 19.21
N GLN A 257 8.36 -7.86 18.38
CA GLN A 257 9.15 -6.64 18.52
C GLN A 257 8.30 -5.36 18.65
N ILE A 258 7.03 -5.36 18.19
CA ILE A 258 6.19 -4.15 18.18
C ILE A 258 5.05 -4.25 19.21
N ALA A 259 4.28 -5.34 19.19
CA ALA A 259 3.11 -5.54 20.02
C ALA A 259 3.48 -5.63 21.51
N GLY A 260 2.75 -4.91 22.36
CA GLY A 260 2.99 -4.90 23.80
C GLY A 260 2.65 -3.56 24.42
N THR A 261 3.69 -2.78 24.73
CA THR A 261 3.57 -1.46 25.35
C THR A 261 2.81 -0.43 24.51
N PRO A 262 3.08 -0.27 23.19
CA PRO A 262 2.38 0.73 22.39
C PRO A 262 0.98 0.25 21.98
N LYS A 263 0.19 1.18 21.44
CA LYS A 263 -0.97 0.83 20.61
C LYS A 263 -0.46 0.46 19.23
N VAL A 264 -1.02 -0.58 18.60
CA VAL A 264 -0.56 -1.06 17.29
C VAL A 264 -1.74 -1.19 16.34
N ALA A 265 -1.63 -0.62 15.16
CA ALA A 265 -2.50 -0.89 14.02
C ALA A 265 -1.70 -1.57 12.92
N VAL A 266 -2.16 -2.76 12.51
CA VAL A 266 -1.63 -3.45 11.34
C VAL A 266 -2.66 -3.36 10.22
N VAL A 267 -2.22 -2.89 9.08
CA VAL A 267 -3.05 -2.67 7.90
C VAL A 267 -2.79 -3.80 6.90
N THR A 268 -3.86 -4.46 6.43
CA THR A 268 -3.74 -5.49 5.40
C THR A 268 -3.39 -4.87 4.04
N VAL A 269 -2.82 -5.68 3.13
CA VAL A 269 -2.50 -5.22 1.78
C VAL A 269 -3.82 -4.92 1.04
N PRO A 270 -3.98 -3.74 0.39
CA PRO A 270 -5.14 -3.45 -0.45
C PRO A 270 -5.27 -4.47 -1.59
N ASP A 271 -6.47 -4.71 -2.11
CA ASP A 271 -6.66 -5.63 -3.24
C ASP A 271 -5.87 -5.17 -4.48
N ILE A 272 -4.70 -5.79 -4.72
CA ILE A 272 -3.83 -5.46 -5.84
C ILE A 272 -4.51 -5.75 -7.19
N GLY A 273 -5.42 -6.73 -7.24
CA GLY A 273 -6.22 -7.02 -8.42
C GLY A 273 -7.20 -5.89 -8.78
N LYS A 274 -7.44 -4.94 -7.87
CA LYS A 274 -8.23 -3.74 -8.16
C LYS A 274 -7.40 -2.52 -8.54
N THR A 275 -6.09 -2.64 -8.71
CA THR A 275 -5.25 -1.50 -9.11
C THR A 275 -5.29 -1.28 -10.63
N PRO A 276 -5.01 -0.05 -11.11
CA PRO A 276 -4.78 0.16 -12.54
C PRO A 276 -3.63 -0.70 -13.11
N ALA A 277 -2.62 -1.06 -12.30
CA ALA A 277 -1.56 -1.98 -12.70
C ALA A 277 -2.11 -3.35 -13.11
N ALA A 278 -3.02 -3.92 -12.32
CA ALA A 278 -3.67 -5.19 -12.66
C ALA A 278 -4.43 -5.10 -13.99
N LEU A 279 -5.19 -4.01 -14.20
CA LEU A 279 -5.91 -3.79 -15.46
C LEU A 279 -4.97 -3.61 -16.66
N ALA A 280 -3.79 -3.01 -16.44
CA ALA A 280 -2.77 -2.89 -17.48
C ALA A 280 -2.21 -4.26 -17.89
N VAL A 281 -2.04 -5.19 -16.93
CA VAL A 281 -1.64 -6.57 -17.22
C VAL A 281 -2.74 -7.31 -18.00
N ASP A 282 -4.01 -7.16 -17.61
CA ASP A 282 -5.14 -7.74 -18.36
C ASP A 282 -5.17 -7.24 -19.81
N ALA A 283 -4.99 -5.93 -19.99
CA ALA A 283 -4.96 -5.31 -21.31
C ALA A 283 -3.78 -5.82 -22.16
N ALA A 284 -2.59 -5.98 -21.56
CA ALA A 284 -1.43 -6.56 -22.24
C ALA A 284 -1.65 -8.02 -22.63
N ALA A 285 -2.33 -8.79 -21.78
CA ALA A 285 -2.75 -10.17 -22.05
C ALA A 285 -3.95 -10.28 -23.00
N LYS A 286 -4.59 -9.16 -23.36
CA LYS A 286 -5.84 -9.08 -24.13
C LYS A 286 -6.99 -9.87 -23.51
N VAL A 287 -7.09 -9.83 -22.19
CA VAL A 287 -8.12 -10.48 -21.38
C VAL A 287 -9.08 -9.43 -20.83
N THR A 288 -10.36 -9.77 -20.71
CA THR A 288 -11.36 -8.90 -20.08
C THR A 288 -11.16 -8.90 -18.56
N PRO A 289 -11.02 -7.73 -17.90
CA PRO A 289 -10.93 -7.66 -16.45
C PRO A 289 -12.08 -8.38 -15.74
N GLY A 290 -11.77 -9.08 -14.65
CA GLY A 290 -12.74 -9.84 -13.87
C GLY A 290 -13.16 -11.18 -14.47
N SER A 291 -12.66 -11.54 -15.65
CA SER A 291 -12.96 -12.86 -16.22
C SER A 291 -12.20 -13.98 -15.49
N THR A 292 -12.77 -15.18 -15.48
CA THR A 292 -12.14 -16.33 -14.79
C THR A 292 -10.75 -16.60 -15.33
N GLY A 293 -9.75 -16.55 -14.45
CA GLY A 293 -8.34 -16.76 -14.80
C GLY A 293 -7.62 -15.53 -15.34
N ALA A 294 -8.26 -14.35 -15.34
CA ALA A 294 -7.59 -13.09 -15.65
C ALA A 294 -6.51 -12.73 -14.61
N PRO A 295 -5.42 -12.07 -15.04
CA PRO A 295 -4.36 -11.59 -14.15
C PRO A 295 -4.86 -10.79 -12.93
N ASP A 296 -5.86 -9.92 -13.09
CA ASP A 296 -6.47 -9.19 -11.97
C ASP A 296 -7.06 -10.13 -10.91
N GLN A 297 -7.80 -11.15 -11.33
CA GLN A 297 -8.38 -12.15 -10.42
C GLN A 297 -7.30 -12.99 -9.70
N ALA A 298 -6.19 -13.28 -10.38
CA ALA A 298 -5.05 -13.95 -9.76
C ALA A 298 -4.38 -13.07 -8.69
N LEU A 299 -4.20 -11.77 -8.98
CA LEU A 299 -3.67 -10.81 -8.02
C LEU A 299 -4.58 -10.66 -6.79
N SER A 300 -5.90 -10.57 -6.97
CA SER A 300 -6.85 -10.53 -5.85
C SER A 300 -6.76 -11.79 -4.99
N LEU A 301 -6.67 -12.98 -5.61
CA LEU A 301 -6.53 -14.26 -4.90
C LEU A 301 -5.23 -14.33 -4.08
N ILE A 302 -4.10 -13.94 -4.68
CA ILE A 302 -2.78 -13.94 -4.02
C ILE A 302 -2.77 -12.93 -2.87
N THR A 303 -3.33 -11.75 -3.08
CA THR A 303 -3.44 -10.72 -2.04
C THR A 303 -4.29 -11.20 -0.87
N ALA A 304 -5.43 -11.83 -1.14
CA ALA A 304 -6.26 -12.41 -0.09
C ALA A 304 -5.55 -13.56 0.66
N ALA A 305 -4.73 -14.37 -0.02
CA ALA A 305 -3.92 -15.42 0.61
C ALA A 305 -2.79 -14.86 1.48
N TYR A 306 -2.11 -13.79 1.03
CA TYR A 306 -1.16 -13.03 1.84
C TYR A 306 -1.83 -12.50 3.11
N ASN A 307 -2.94 -11.79 2.95
CA ASN A 307 -3.67 -11.18 4.07
C ASN A 307 -4.17 -12.24 5.06
N LEU A 308 -4.71 -13.36 4.58
CA LEU A 308 -5.13 -14.46 5.46
C LEU A 308 -3.95 -15.03 6.26
N THR A 309 -2.79 -15.21 5.62
CA THR A 309 -1.56 -15.69 6.29
C THR A 309 -1.11 -14.70 7.38
N LEU A 310 -1.09 -13.40 7.07
CA LEU A 310 -0.75 -12.34 8.03
C LEU A 310 -1.70 -12.33 9.22
N ILE A 311 -3.02 -12.37 8.97
CA ILE A 311 -4.05 -12.34 10.02
C ILE A 311 -3.94 -13.57 10.92
N GLN A 312 -3.73 -14.75 10.35
CA GLN A 312 -3.53 -15.98 11.12
C GLN A 312 -2.27 -15.91 12.00
N GLY A 313 -1.17 -15.36 11.48
CA GLY A 313 0.05 -15.11 12.26
C GLY A 313 -0.17 -14.13 13.42
N LEU A 314 -1.02 -13.12 13.24
CA LEU A 314 -1.35 -12.11 14.25
C LEU A 314 -2.45 -12.53 15.23
N SER A 315 -3.08 -13.70 15.04
CA SER A 315 -4.29 -14.13 15.75
C SER A 315 -4.19 -13.99 17.28
N THR A 316 -3.05 -14.34 17.88
CA THR A 316 -2.85 -14.23 19.33
C THR A 316 -2.83 -12.77 19.80
N SER A 317 -2.17 -11.89 19.07
CA SER A 317 -2.10 -10.46 19.40
C SER A 317 -3.44 -9.74 19.17
N ILE A 318 -4.20 -10.15 18.15
CA ILE A 318 -5.56 -9.66 17.88
C ILE A 318 -6.51 -10.11 19.01
N ALA A 319 -6.50 -11.39 19.36
CA ALA A 319 -7.34 -11.93 20.45
C ALA A 319 -7.01 -11.27 21.80
N ALA A 320 -5.74 -10.95 22.04
CA ALA A 320 -5.28 -10.22 23.22
C ALA A 320 -5.52 -8.70 23.14
N LYS A 321 -6.14 -8.19 22.07
CA LYS A 321 -6.37 -6.75 21.81
C LYS A 321 -5.09 -5.90 21.84
N LYS A 322 -3.95 -6.50 21.51
CA LYS A 322 -2.66 -5.81 21.37
C LYS A 322 -2.48 -5.18 19.98
N VAL A 323 -3.17 -5.74 18.98
CA VAL A 323 -3.14 -5.28 17.59
C VAL A 323 -4.56 -5.00 17.13
N VAL A 324 -4.77 -3.82 16.56
CA VAL A 324 -5.96 -3.48 15.77
C VAL A 324 -5.68 -3.83 14.32
N LEU A 325 -6.43 -4.78 13.77
CA LEU A 325 -6.35 -5.11 12.36
C LEU A 325 -7.24 -4.14 11.56
N VAL A 326 -6.68 -3.53 10.52
CA VAL A 326 -7.41 -2.68 9.57
C VAL A 326 -7.50 -3.40 8.23
N ASP A 327 -8.72 -3.69 7.78
CA ASP A 327 -8.99 -4.43 6.55
C ASP A 327 -9.07 -3.51 5.33
N THR A 328 -7.91 -3.17 4.77
CA THR A 328 -7.80 -2.32 3.56
C THR A 328 -8.30 -3.03 2.32
N PHE A 329 -8.16 -4.36 2.26
CA PHE A 329 -8.59 -5.16 1.13
C PHE A 329 -10.10 -4.95 0.87
N SER A 330 -10.93 -5.26 1.87
CA SER A 330 -12.39 -5.10 1.74
C SER A 330 -12.80 -3.63 1.66
N TRP A 331 -12.07 -2.73 2.32
CA TRP A 331 -12.33 -1.29 2.26
C TRP A 331 -12.10 -0.71 0.86
N LEU A 332 -11.03 -1.10 0.17
CA LEU A 332 -10.75 -0.63 -1.20
C LEU A 332 -11.83 -1.13 -2.17
N ASP A 333 -12.19 -2.41 -2.09
CA ASP A 333 -13.26 -3.00 -2.90
C ASP A 333 -14.57 -2.24 -2.73
N SER A 334 -14.93 -1.98 -1.47
CA SER A 334 -16.12 -1.20 -1.13
C SER A 334 -16.03 0.24 -1.64
N SER A 335 -14.85 0.86 -1.56
CA SER A 335 -14.63 2.23 -2.01
C SER A 335 -14.76 2.35 -3.53
N ILE A 336 -14.23 1.39 -4.30
CA ILE A 336 -14.38 1.34 -5.76
C ILE A 336 -15.84 1.15 -6.14
N ALA A 337 -16.55 0.23 -5.47
CA ALA A 337 -17.97 -0.01 -5.73
C ALA A 337 -18.85 1.22 -5.43
N ASN A 338 -18.43 2.09 -4.50
CA ASN A 338 -19.18 3.27 -4.06
C ASN A 338 -18.53 4.59 -4.49
N ALA A 339 -17.60 4.56 -5.46
CA ALA A 339 -16.72 5.67 -5.82
C ALA A 339 -17.46 7.00 -6.05
N ALA A 340 -18.58 6.97 -6.79
CA ALA A 340 -19.37 8.17 -7.08
C ALA A 340 -19.95 8.83 -5.82
N SER A 341 -20.39 8.03 -4.83
CA SER A 341 -20.89 8.55 -3.55
C SER A 341 -19.78 9.12 -2.66
N LEU A 342 -18.55 8.66 -2.88
CA LEU A 342 -17.34 9.14 -2.22
C LEU A 342 -16.70 10.33 -2.94
N GLY A 343 -17.31 10.82 -4.02
CA GLY A 343 -16.84 11.99 -4.78
C GLY A 343 -15.89 11.68 -5.94
N PHE A 344 -15.60 10.40 -6.22
CA PHE A 344 -14.71 10.01 -7.31
C PHE A 344 -15.49 9.77 -8.61
N SER A 345 -15.02 10.37 -9.70
CA SER A 345 -15.49 10.10 -11.06
C SER A 345 -14.66 9.04 -11.78
N THR A 346 -13.44 8.77 -11.32
CA THR A 346 -12.52 7.79 -11.91
C THR A 346 -11.99 6.85 -10.85
N THR A 347 -12.21 5.55 -11.08
CA THR A 347 -11.77 4.47 -10.19
C THR A 347 -10.37 3.98 -10.58
N ASN A 348 -10.15 2.68 -10.60
CA ASN A 348 -8.94 2.00 -11.08
C ASN A 348 -8.76 1.97 -12.59
N THR A 349 -9.65 2.61 -13.36
CA THR A 349 -9.59 2.65 -14.83
C THR A 349 -8.76 3.81 -15.38
N GLY A 350 -8.23 4.68 -14.50
CA GLY A 350 -7.40 5.82 -14.87
C GLY A 350 -6.56 6.31 -13.69
N THR A 351 -5.68 7.27 -13.97
CA THR A 351 -4.74 7.81 -12.97
C THR A 351 -4.79 9.33 -12.94
N ALA A 352 -4.66 9.88 -11.73
CA ALA A 352 -4.68 11.32 -11.50
C ALA A 352 -3.43 12.01 -12.07
N CYS A 353 -2.29 11.32 -12.02
CA CYS A 353 -1.06 11.75 -12.65
C CYS A 353 -1.05 11.32 -14.12
N ASN A 354 -0.69 12.22 -15.01
CA ASN A 354 -0.55 11.95 -16.44
C ASN A 354 0.76 11.22 -16.71
N LEU A 355 0.78 9.91 -16.46
CA LEU A 355 1.97 9.06 -16.54
C LEU A 355 2.62 9.08 -17.92
N THR A 356 1.80 9.14 -18.98
CA THR A 356 2.28 9.25 -20.37
C THR A 356 3.04 10.54 -20.59
N LEU A 357 2.50 11.68 -20.14
CA LEU A 357 3.18 12.98 -20.24
C LEU A 357 4.49 12.98 -19.42
N MET A 358 4.46 12.43 -18.21
CA MET A 358 5.63 12.34 -17.34
C MET A 358 6.75 11.54 -18.00
N GLN A 359 6.42 10.36 -18.53
CA GLN A 359 7.36 9.51 -19.26
C GLN A 359 7.92 10.20 -20.50
N GLN A 360 7.07 10.88 -21.28
CA GLN A 360 7.50 11.61 -22.48
C GLN A 360 8.43 12.77 -22.13
N ASN A 361 8.12 13.54 -21.09
CA ASN A 361 8.96 14.65 -20.63
C ASN A 361 10.34 14.16 -20.19
N ALA A 362 10.40 13.09 -19.40
CA ALA A 362 11.66 12.51 -18.95
C ALA A 362 12.47 11.89 -20.11
N THR A 363 11.81 11.21 -21.05
CA THR A 363 12.45 10.70 -22.27
C THR A 363 13.09 11.83 -23.08
N ASN A 364 12.33 12.91 -23.32
CA ASN A 364 12.82 14.07 -24.07
C ASN A 364 13.97 14.77 -23.34
N TYR A 365 13.90 14.85 -22.01
CA TYR A 365 14.99 15.39 -21.20
C TYR A 365 16.29 14.58 -21.37
N ALA A 366 16.21 13.24 -21.32
CA ALA A 366 17.38 12.38 -21.50
C ALA A 366 17.96 12.44 -22.93
N LEU A 367 17.11 12.59 -23.94
CA LEU A 367 17.55 12.81 -25.32
C LEU A 367 18.28 14.14 -25.48
N ALA A 368 17.81 15.20 -24.80
CA ALA A 368 18.46 16.51 -24.81
C ALA A 368 19.74 16.54 -23.95
N HIS A 369 19.85 15.66 -22.96
CA HIS A 369 20.98 15.58 -22.03
C HIS A 369 21.53 14.15 -21.89
N PRO A 370 22.13 13.55 -22.94
CA PRO A 370 22.52 12.14 -22.93
C PRO A 370 23.49 11.73 -21.81
N SER A 371 24.17 12.67 -21.16
CA SER A 371 25.04 12.42 -20.00
C SER A 371 24.30 11.78 -18.83
N VAL A 372 22.98 12.00 -18.69
CA VAL A 372 22.18 11.41 -17.60
C VAL A 372 21.97 9.90 -17.78
N LEU A 373 22.22 9.38 -18.98
CA LEU A 373 22.11 7.96 -19.29
C LEU A 373 23.36 7.17 -18.90
N GLY A 374 24.45 7.84 -18.51
CA GLY A 374 25.71 7.18 -18.14
C GLY A 374 26.35 6.38 -19.28
N LEU A 375 26.01 6.68 -20.54
CA LEU A 375 26.47 5.92 -21.70
C LEU A 375 27.89 6.34 -22.13
N PRO A 376 28.72 5.41 -22.65
CA PRO A 376 30.04 5.75 -23.18
C PRO A 376 30.00 6.76 -24.32
N SER A 377 31.07 7.54 -24.48
CA SER A 377 31.25 8.45 -25.62
C SER A 377 31.21 7.67 -26.95
N GLY A 378 30.50 8.20 -27.95
CA GLY A 378 30.37 7.56 -29.27
C GLY A 378 29.27 6.49 -29.36
N THR A 379 28.46 6.32 -28.30
CA THR A 379 27.27 5.46 -28.34
C THR A 379 26.33 5.87 -29.48
N SER A 380 25.82 4.90 -30.23
CA SER A 380 24.96 5.17 -31.39
C SER A 380 23.61 5.78 -30.98
N GLN A 381 23.02 6.58 -31.85
CA GLN A 381 21.74 7.24 -31.57
C GLN A 381 20.61 6.23 -31.28
N THR A 382 20.62 5.05 -31.90
CA THR A 382 19.63 4.00 -31.63
C THR A 382 19.69 3.52 -30.19
N VAL A 383 20.90 3.35 -29.64
CA VAL A 383 21.09 2.93 -28.24
C VAL A 383 20.72 4.06 -27.29
N ILE A 384 21.08 5.31 -27.61
CA ILE A 384 20.67 6.49 -26.85
C ILE A 384 19.14 6.58 -26.79
N ASN A 385 18.45 6.40 -27.92
CA ASN A 385 16.99 6.46 -27.96
C ASN A 385 16.34 5.35 -27.11
N ALA A 386 16.87 4.13 -27.17
CA ALA A 386 16.37 3.02 -26.35
C ALA A 386 16.61 3.28 -24.85
N ALA A 387 17.80 3.75 -24.47
CA ALA A 387 18.12 4.08 -23.09
C ALA A 387 17.31 5.26 -22.56
N ALA A 388 17.06 6.29 -23.39
CA ALA A 388 16.19 7.41 -23.03
C ALA A 388 14.73 6.98 -22.80
N ALA A 389 14.22 6.02 -23.57
CA ALA A 389 12.89 5.46 -23.35
C ALA A 389 12.80 4.69 -22.02
N VAL A 390 13.84 3.91 -21.68
CA VAL A 390 13.94 3.23 -20.38
C VAL A 390 14.03 4.25 -19.25
N TYR A 391 14.87 5.27 -19.39
CA TYR A 391 14.98 6.38 -18.43
C TYR A 391 13.63 7.04 -18.21
N GLY A 392 12.91 7.40 -19.28
CA GLY A 392 11.61 8.05 -19.17
C GLY A 392 10.57 7.20 -18.44
N ALA A 393 10.56 5.89 -18.65
CA ALA A 393 9.63 4.98 -17.99
C ALA A 393 9.78 4.98 -16.46
N GLN A 394 10.98 5.25 -15.93
CA GLN A 394 11.23 5.33 -14.48
C GLN A 394 10.53 6.52 -13.81
N PHE A 395 10.13 7.54 -14.57
CA PHE A 395 9.44 8.73 -14.04
C PHE A 395 7.91 8.61 -14.10
N ALA A 396 7.36 7.51 -14.61
CA ALA A 396 5.92 7.25 -14.65
C ALA A 396 5.38 6.79 -13.28
N SER A 397 5.64 7.58 -12.23
CA SER A 397 5.27 7.28 -10.85
C SER A 397 4.76 8.53 -10.13
N SER A 398 3.79 8.34 -9.22
CA SER A 398 3.27 9.38 -8.35
C SER A 398 4.35 10.04 -7.48
N LEU A 399 5.48 9.36 -7.23
CA LEU A 399 6.66 9.94 -6.58
C LEU A 399 7.11 11.26 -7.24
N PHE A 400 7.05 11.33 -8.57
CA PHE A 400 7.45 12.49 -9.37
C PHE A 400 6.26 13.36 -9.78
N CYS A 401 5.05 13.03 -9.32
CA CYS A 401 3.84 13.71 -9.73
C CYS A 401 3.61 14.97 -8.91
N SER A 402 3.25 16.06 -9.59
CA SER A 402 2.99 17.36 -9.02
C SER A 402 1.80 18.03 -9.72
N PRO A 403 1.34 19.22 -9.28
CA PRO A 403 0.23 19.90 -9.93
C PRO A 403 0.42 20.14 -11.43
N GLN A 404 1.67 20.22 -11.90
CA GLN A 404 2.02 20.43 -13.30
C GLN A 404 1.84 19.18 -14.17
N THR A 405 1.80 17.99 -13.57
CA THR A 405 1.72 16.70 -14.28
C THR A 405 0.40 15.97 -14.03
N LEU A 406 -0.60 16.63 -13.44
CA LEU A 406 -1.93 16.05 -13.26
C LEU A 406 -2.67 15.93 -14.60
N THR A 407 -3.51 14.90 -14.71
CA THR A 407 -4.45 14.72 -15.83
C THR A 407 -5.46 15.87 -15.90
N SER A 408 -5.87 16.41 -14.74
CA SER A 408 -6.68 17.61 -14.60
C SER A 408 -6.43 18.26 -13.23
N ALA A 409 -6.74 19.55 -13.07
CA ALA A 409 -6.47 20.27 -11.81
C ALA A 409 -7.25 19.71 -10.60
N ASP A 410 -8.42 19.11 -10.84
CA ASP A 410 -9.28 18.48 -9.84
C ASP A 410 -8.98 16.98 -9.61
N ALA A 411 -8.06 16.40 -10.40
CA ALA A 411 -7.70 14.99 -10.35
C ALA A 411 -7.32 14.46 -8.94
N PRO A 412 -6.64 15.23 -8.06
CA PRO A 412 -6.36 14.81 -6.69
C PRO A 412 -7.59 14.45 -5.85
N THR A 413 -8.78 14.91 -6.27
CA THR A 413 -10.06 14.69 -5.58
C THR A 413 -11.06 13.85 -6.36
N THR A 414 -10.93 13.77 -7.69
CA THR A 414 -11.89 13.07 -8.56
C THR A 414 -11.42 11.69 -9.02
N TYR A 415 -10.12 11.39 -8.87
CA TYR A 415 -9.53 10.09 -9.17
C TYR A 415 -9.20 9.33 -7.88
N MET A 416 -9.39 8.02 -7.89
CA MET A 416 -9.01 7.15 -6.76
C MET A 416 -7.51 6.88 -6.72
N PHE A 417 -6.86 6.71 -7.87
CA PHE A 417 -5.45 6.35 -7.97
C PHE A 417 -4.61 7.49 -8.55
N ALA A 418 -3.48 7.79 -7.92
CA ALA A 418 -2.50 8.77 -8.39
C ALA A 418 -1.70 8.22 -9.58
N ASP A 419 -1.21 6.99 -9.47
CA ASP A 419 -0.54 6.25 -10.53
C ASP A 419 -1.09 4.82 -10.64
N LEU A 420 -0.31 3.85 -11.14
CA LEU A 420 -0.81 2.50 -11.37
C LEU A 420 -1.16 1.71 -10.10
N VAL A 421 -0.69 2.13 -8.91
CA VAL A 421 -0.91 1.38 -7.66
C VAL A 421 -1.20 2.27 -6.45
N HIS A 422 -0.77 3.54 -6.48
CA HIS A 422 -0.86 4.42 -5.32
C HIS A 422 -2.16 5.22 -5.29
N PRO A 423 -2.82 5.37 -4.13
CA PRO A 423 -3.99 6.23 -3.96
C PRO A 423 -3.71 7.72 -4.21
N THR A 424 -4.72 8.47 -4.65
CA THR A 424 -4.68 9.95 -4.58
C THR A 424 -4.74 10.43 -3.13
N THR A 425 -4.40 11.71 -2.91
CA THR A 425 -4.43 12.27 -1.57
C THR A 425 -5.84 12.26 -0.96
N ALA A 426 -6.89 12.39 -1.78
CA ALA A 426 -8.27 12.26 -1.33
C ALA A 426 -8.59 10.82 -0.88
N LEU A 427 -8.14 9.80 -1.61
CA LEU A 427 -8.36 8.41 -1.19
C LEU A 427 -7.54 8.07 0.06
N HIS A 428 -6.31 8.59 0.20
CA HIS A 428 -5.56 8.50 1.47
C HIS A 428 -6.29 9.16 2.64
N ALA A 429 -6.94 10.31 2.43
CA ALA A 429 -7.72 10.98 3.47
C ALA A 429 -8.93 10.14 3.90
N GLN A 430 -9.65 9.54 2.95
CA GLN A 430 -10.76 8.64 3.27
C GLN A 430 -10.27 7.37 3.98
N PHE A 431 -9.10 6.85 3.60
CA PHE A 431 -8.50 5.70 4.27
C PHE A 431 -8.07 6.03 5.71
N ALA A 432 -7.47 7.20 5.93
CA ALA A 432 -7.12 7.66 7.28
C ALA A 432 -8.36 7.73 8.19
N ALA A 433 -9.46 8.32 7.71
CA ALA A 433 -10.72 8.37 8.47
C ALA A 433 -11.27 6.96 8.78
N TYR A 434 -11.12 6.01 7.86
CA TYR A 434 -11.47 4.61 8.11
C TYR A 434 -10.58 3.99 9.21
N VAL A 435 -9.26 4.21 9.16
CA VAL A 435 -8.33 3.74 10.21
C VAL A 435 -8.68 4.36 11.56
N GLU A 436 -8.91 5.67 11.62
CA GLU A 436 -9.30 6.40 12.83
C GLU A 436 -10.58 5.82 13.43
N THR A 437 -11.55 5.46 12.59
CA THR A 437 -12.78 4.77 13.01
C THR A 437 -12.48 3.38 13.59
N GLN A 438 -11.60 2.59 12.98
CA GLN A 438 -11.21 1.28 13.51
C GLN A 438 -10.48 1.41 14.86
N LEU A 439 -9.59 2.40 14.98
CA LEU A 439 -8.88 2.72 16.23
C LEU A 439 -9.86 3.13 17.33
N ALA A 440 -10.81 4.01 17.02
CA ALA A 440 -11.85 4.45 17.95
C ALA A 440 -12.68 3.28 18.48
N ALA A 441 -13.09 2.37 17.57
CA ALA A 441 -13.83 1.16 17.91
C ALA A 441 -13.02 0.21 18.83
N ALA A 442 -11.69 0.25 18.73
CA ALA A 442 -10.78 -0.44 19.64
C ALA A 442 -10.46 0.33 20.93
N GLY A 443 -11.06 1.51 21.15
CA GLY A 443 -10.85 2.35 22.32
C GLY A 443 -9.59 3.22 22.26
N ILE A 444 -9.03 3.46 21.07
CA ILE A 444 -7.88 4.33 20.84
C ILE A 444 -8.37 5.62 20.17
N GLY A 445 -8.44 6.71 20.94
CA GLY A 445 -9.02 7.96 20.45
C GLY A 445 -10.56 7.96 20.46
N LYS A 446 -11.16 8.88 19.70
CA LYS A 446 -12.62 9.01 19.51
C LYS A 446 -12.98 8.67 18.07
N ALA A 447 -14.27 8.58 17.74
CA ALA A 447 -14.68 8.49 16.35
C ALA A 447 -14.57 9.89 15.69
N PRO A 448 -14.05 9.98 14.45
CA PRO A 448 -13.94 11.24 13.72
C PRO A 448 -15.30 11.82 13.28
#